data_AF-A0A8H6F3M9-F1
#
_entry.id   AF-A0A8H6F3M9-F1
#
_cell.length_a   1.000
_cell.length_b   1.000
_cell.length_c   1.000
_cell.angle_alpha   90.00
_cell.angle_beta   90.00
_cell.angle_gamma   90.00
#
_symmetry.space_group_name_H-M   'P 1'
#
loop_
_entity.id
_entity.type
_entity.pdbx_description
1 polymer ?
#
loop_
_entity_poly.entity_id
_entity_poly.type
_entity_poly.pdbx_seq_one_letter_code
_entity_poly.pdbx_strand_id
1 'polypeptide(L)'
;MAKLSQNWKKLSKISKKVKASISEKLSTTNNTTTTTTTTTSTTDVVPIASSTKPTATPLEYTLWTQNHTINVSHIPKTPKPLPLSRNDSRKLDPGKYVAIDCEFVGIGKDGEESALARISIINYYGVVLLDTYVRPQERVTDWRTWVSGIQSYHMQDAIDFKTAQLKTMELINNKILVGHAVNNDLDILFLSHPKSMIRDTCKFPKFREIAGGKSPSLKKLIKHFIQVDIQIGQHSSVEDARATMLLFRLFKREIEQSMRNRNKRQ
;
A
#
# COMPACT_ATOMS: atom_id res chain seq x y z
N MET A 1 -30.20 1.86 -5.52
CA MET A 1 -29.46 1.65 -4.25
C MET A 1 -28.73 0.32 -4.32
N ALA A 2 -27.40 0.31 -4.33
CA ALA A 2 -26.62 -0.94 -4.38
C ALA A 2 -26.66 -1.64 -3.01
N LYS A 3 -27.26 -2.83 -2.94
CA LYS A 3 -27.25 -3.67 -1.74
C LYS A 3 -25.81 -4.06 -1.42
N LEU A 4 -25.30 -3.68 -0.25
CA LEU A 4 -24.01 -4.15 0.25
C LEU A 4 -24.01 -5.68 0.32
N SER A 5 -22.93 -6.29 -0.18
CA SER A 5 -22.69 -7.74 -0.13
C SER A 5 -22.91 -8.29 1.29
N GLN A 6 -23.52 -9.47 1.43
CA GLN A 6 -23.73 -10.11 2.72
C GLN A 6 -22.42 -10.29 3.51
N ASN A 7 -21.28 -10.39 2.81
CA ASN A 7 -19.96 -10.49 3.42
C ASN A 7 -19.58 -9.22 4.19
N TRP A 8 -19.98 -8.03 3.70
CA TRP A 8 -19.76 -6.74 4.37
C TRP A 8 -20.44 -6.66 5.75
N LYS A 9 -21.69 -7.12 5.83
CA LYS A 9 -22.46 -7.12 7.08
C LYS A 9 -21.88 -8.10 8.09
N LYS A 10 -21.28 -9.21 7.63
CA LYS A 10 -20.63 -10.21 8.48
C LYS A 10 -19.28 -9.71 9.00
N LEU A 11 -18.47 -9.09 8.14
CA LEU A 11 -17.15 -8.54 8.50
C LEU A 11 -17.23 -7.29 9.39
N SER A 12 -18.21 -6.40 9.17
CA SER A 12 -18.44 -5.23 10.04
C SER A 12 -18.83 -5.61 11.47
N LYS A 13 -19.57 -6.71 11.66
CA LYS A 13 -19.88 -7.26 13.00
C LYS A 13 -18.63 -7.82 13.68
N ILE A 14 -17.73 -8.46 12.92
CA ILE A 14 -16.44 -8.96 13.43
C ILE A 14 -15.53 -7.81 13.85
N SER A 15 -15.43 -6.74 13.05
CA SER A 15 -14.66 -5.53 13.39
C SER A 15 -15.13 -4.88 14.69
N LYS A 16 -16.45 -4.75 14.90
CA LYS A 16 -17.02 -4.26 16.17
C LYS A 16 -16.68 -5.16 17.36
N LYS A 17 -16.72 -6.48 17.17
CA LYS A 17 -16.38 -7.46 18.23
C LYS A 17 -14.88 -7.44 18.59
N VAL A 18 -14.01 -7.25 17.61
CA VAL A 18 -12.55 -7.10 17.82
C VAL A 18 -12.25 -5.79 18.55
N LYS A 19 -12.88 -4.67 18.17
CA LYS A 19 -12.75 -3.38 18.90
C LYS A 19 -13.22 -3.49 20.36
N ALA A 20 -14.29 -4.22 20.63
CA ALA A 20 -14.76 -4.46 22.00
C ALA A 20 -13.77 -5.32 22.81
N SER A 21 -13.21 -6.37 22.23
CA SER A 21 -12.27 -7.28 22.92
C SER A 21 -10.91 -6.62 23.21
N ILE A 22 -10.46 -5.69 22.35
CA ILE A 22 -9.26 -4.88 22.60
C ILE A 22 -9.51 -3.86 23.72
N SER A 23 -10.72 -3.27 23.78
CA SER A 23 -11.10 -2.35 24.86
C SER A 23 -11.19 -3.03 26.22
N GLU A 24 -11.63 -4.30 26.29
CA GLU A 24 -11.65 -5.09 27.52
C GLU A 24 -10.22 -5.41 28.00
N LYS A 25 -9.33 -5.83 27.11
CA LYS A 25 -7.94 -6.18 27.46
C LYS A 25 -7.08 -5.01 27.92
N LEU A 26 -7.47 -3.77 27.63
CA LEU A 26 -6.77 -2.57 28.09
C LEU A 26 -7.20 -2.10 29.49
N SER A 27 -8.26 -2.70 30.06
CA SER A 27 -8.78 -2.33 31.38
C SER A 27 -8.30 -3.22 32.53
N THR A 28 -7.63 -4.35 32.25
CA THR A 28 -7.29 -5.37 33.26
C THR A 28 -5.81 -5.42 33.67
N THR A 29 -4.96 -4.50 33.22
CA THR A 29 -3.52 -4.51 33.58
C THR A 29 -3.08 -3.17 34.11
N ASN A 30 -3.45 -2.86 35.35
CA ASN A 30 -2.80 -1.85 36.18
C ASN A 30 -2.99 -2.24 37.64
N ASN A 31 -2.03 -2.98 38.18
CA ASN A 31 -1.68 -3.05 39.60
C ASN A 31 -0.52 -4.05 39.75
N THR A 32 0.69 -3.59 40.02
CA THR A 32 1.60 -4.17 41.03
C THR A 32 2.82 -3.25 41.25
N THR A 33 2.78 -2.67 42.44
CA THR A 33 3.78 -2.14 43.37
C THR A 33 5.29 -2.32 43.11
N THR A 34 5.97 -1.19 43.30
CA THR A 34 7.34 -0.89 43.67
C THR A 34 8.05 -1.90 44.58
N THR A 35 9.29 -2.30 44.24
CA THR A 35 10.33 -2.61 45.24
C THR A 35 11.72 -2.29 44.67
N THR A 36 12.42 -1.46 45.42
CA THR A 36 13.78 -0.95 45.23
C THR A 36 14.81 -2.06 45.42
N THR A 37 15.77 -2.22 44.50
CA THR A 37 17.09 -2.76 44.86
C THR A 37 18.17 -2.23 43.92
N THR A 38 19.14 -1.57 44.53
CA THR A 38 20.32 -0.94 43.96
C THR A 38 21.36 -2.01 43.62
N THR A 39 21.84 -2.06 42.39
CA THR A 39 23.20 -2.54 42.09
C THR A 39 23.73 -1.89 40.81
N THR A 40 24.90 -1.29 41.00
CA THR A 40 25.67 -0.45 40.10
C THR A 40 26.45 -1.29 39.10
N SER A 41 26.33 -1.01 37.81
CA SER A 41 27.40 -1.29 36.84
C SER A 41 27.21 -0.42 35.61
N THR A 42 28.06 0.60 35.57
CA THR A 42 28.36 1.59 34.55
C THR A 42 28.83 0.96 33.24
N THR A 43 28.21 1.35 32.13
CA THR A 43 28.92 1.74 30.89
C THR A 43 28.02 2.67 30.08
N ASP A 44 28.44 3.92 30.01
CA ASP A 44 27.84 4.98 29.21
C ASP A 44 27.96 4.66 27.72
N VAL A 45 26.83 4.60 27.03
CA VAL A 45 26.77 4.78 25.57
C VAL A 45 25.89 5.99 25.30
N VAL A 46 26.56 7.09 24.97
CA VAL A 46 25.99 8.35 24.51
C VAL A 46 25.03 8.11 23.33
N PRO A 47 23.80 8.66 23.34
CA PRO A 47 22.95 8.62 22.16
C PRO A 47 23.45 9.65 21.14
N ILE A 48 24.10 9.17 20.08
CA ILE A 48 24.39 9.97 18.90
C ILE A 48 23.04 10.30 18.24
N ALA A 49 22.61 11.54 18.39
CA ALA A 49 21.50 12.12 17.65
C ALA A 49 21.83 12.06 16.14
N SER A 50 21.20 11.14 15.41
CA SER A 50 21.26 11.11 13.95
C SER A 50 20.38 12.22 13.38
N SER A 51 20.97 13.40 13.20
CA SER A 51 20.36 14.54 12.49
C SER A 51 20.32 14.32 10.97
N THR A 52 20.01 13.11 10.49
CA THR A 52 19.81 12.87 9.07
C THR A 52 18.44 13.41 8.68
N LYS A 53 18.42 14.53 7.94
CA LYS A 53 17.19 15.05 7.33
C LYS A 53 16.50 13.92 6.57
N PRO A 54 15.18 13.71 6.75
CA PRO A 54 14.46 12.64 6.07
C PRO A 54 14.60 12.78 4.56
N THR A 55 14.99 11.69 3.89
CA THR A 55 15.14 11.63 2.44
C THR A 55 13.99 10.84 1.80
N ALA A 56 13.61 11.19 0.57
CA ALA A 56 12.51 10.60 -0.17
C ALA A 56 12.95 10.14 -1.57
N THR A 57 12.30 9.11 -2.10
CA THR A 57 12.47 8.70 -3.50
C THR A 57 11.88 9.77 -4.44
N PRO A 58 12.25 9.78 -5.74
CA PRO A 58 11.67 10.73 -6.70
C PRO A 58 10.14 10.68 -6.79
N LEU A 59 9.56 9.49 -6.71
CA LEU A 59 8.11 9.30 -6.72
C LEU A 59 7.47 9.90 -5.47
N GLU A 60 8.03 9.62 -4.29
CA GLU A 60 7.55 10.17 -3.02
C GLU A 60 7.67 11.70 -3.00
N TYR A 61 8.84 12.23 -3.38
CA TYR A 61 9.09 13.66 -3.45
C TYR A 61 8.07 14.36 -4.37
N THR A 62 7.82 13.79 -5.55
CA THR A 62 6.87 14.34 -6.52
C THR A 62 5.45 14.35 -5.97
N LEU A 63 5.00 13.23 -5.39
CA LEU A 63 3.66 13.11 -4.82
C LEU A 63 3.45 14.08 -3.66
N TRP A 64 4.47 14.29 -2.83
CA TRP A 64 4.42 15.19 -1.68
C TRP A 64 4.42 16.67 -2.07
N THR A 65 5.31 17.08 -2.97
CA THR A 65 5.55 18.50 -3.27
C THR A 65 4.52 19.09 -4.22
N GLN A 66 3.98 18.29 -5.14
CA GLN A 66 3.00 18.75 -6.11
C GLN A 66 1.60 18.49 -5.57
N ASN A 67 0.77 19.53 -5.41
CA ASN A 67 -0.53 19.40 -4.73
C ASN A 67 -1.68 18.91 -5.64
N HIS A 68 -1.77 19.42 -6.87
CA HIS A 68 -2.94 19.21 -7.73
C HIS A 68 -2.54 18.64 -9.09
N THR A 69 -1.72 19.38 -9.84
CA THR A 69 -1.28 18.98 -11.17
C THR A 69 0.14 18.43 -11.09
N ILE A 70 0.35 17.24 -11.65
CA ILE A 70 1.69 16.69 -11.79
C ILE A 70 2.32 17.27 -13.05
N ASN A 71 3.42 18.01 -12.90
CA ASN A 71 4.26 18.42 -14.02
C ASN A 71 5.44 17.45 -14.17
N VAL A 72 5.47 16.71 -15.27
CA VAL A 72 6.50 15.71 -15.57
C VAL A 72 7.89 16.33 -15.63
N SER A 73 8.03 17.59 -16.08
CA SER A 73 9.34 18.25 -16.15
C SER A 73 9.97 18.49 -14.77
N HIS A 74 9.17 18.52 -13.71
CA HIS A 74 9.62 18.71 -12.33
C HIS A 74 9.87 17.39 -11.58
N ILE A 75 9.71 16.24 -12.25
CA ILE A 75 9.98 14.95 -11.63
C ILE A 75 11.50 14.74 -11.64
N PRO A 76 12.13 14.56 -10.47
CA PRO A 76 13.56 14.27 -10.41
C PRO A 76 13.86 12.95 -11.13
N LYS A 77 14.73 12.98 -12.13
CA LYS A 77 15.14 11.77 -12.88
C LYS A 77 16.31 11.02 -12.23
N THR A 78 16.74 11.48 -11.06
CA THR A 78 17.88 10.94 -10.34
C THR A 78 17.41 9.82 -9.40
N PRO A 79 18.13 8.69 -9.30
CA PRO A 79 17.81 7.65 -8.32
C PRO A 79 18.19 8.06 -6.88
N LYS A 80 18.89 9.17 -6.67
CA LYS A 80 19.37 9.59 -5.36
C LYS A 80 18.20 10.07 -4.48
N PRO A 81 18.18 9.69 -3.19
CA PRO A 81 17.21 10.22 -2.23
C PRO A 81 17.29 11.74 -2.10
N LEU A 82 16.14 12.40 -2.04
CA LEU A 82 16.00 13.86 -1.98
C LEU A 82 15.55 14.31 -0.59
N PRO A 83 16.03 15.45 -0.07
CA PRO A 83 15.57 15.95 1.23
C PRO A 83 14.07 16.28 1.17
N LEU A 84 13.28 15.77 2.11
CA LEU A 84 11.83 15.98 2.17
C LEU A 84 11.38 16.38 3.58
N SER A 85 10.84 17.59 3.73
CA SER A 85 10.23 18.03 4.98
C SER A 85 8.73 17.76 4.98
N ARG A 86 8.26 16.89 5.89
CA ARG A 86 6.83 16.52 6.02
C ARG A 86 6.04 17.49 6.90
N ASN A 87 6.07 18.77 6.57
CA ASN A 87 5.57 19.83 7.46
C ASN A 87 4.07 20.13 7.29
N ASP A 88 3.40 19.51 6.33
CA ASP A 88 1.97 19.72 6.08
C ASP A 88 1.16 18.57 6.67
N SER A 89 0.68 18.76 7.91
CA SER A 89 -0.11 17.76 8.64
C SER A 89 -1.40 17.37 7.90
N ARG A 90 -1.97 18.25 7.07
CA ARG A 90 -3.19 17.97 6.29
C ARG A 90 -2.95 16.91 5.22
N LYS A 91 -1.70 16.74 4.76
CA LYS A 91 -1.32 15.72 3.78
C LYS A 91 -1.08 14.35 4.42
N LEU A 92 -1.07 14.25 5.74
CA LEU A 92 -0.89 12.99 6.46
C LEU A 92 -2.20 12.20 6.59
N ASP A 93 -3.35 12.86 6.43
CA ASP A 93 -4.65 12.19 6.47
C ASP A 93 -4.81 11.18 5.31
N PRO A 94 -5.49 10.03 5.52
CA PRO A 94 -5.77 9.07 4.46
C PRO A 94 -6.48 9.67 3.24
N GLY A 95 -7.33 10.68 3.45
CA GLY A 95 -8.05 11.38 2.40
C GLY A 95 -9.05 10.50 1.64
N LYS A 96 -9.43 10.98 0.45
CA LYS A 96 -10.42 10.35 -0.44
C LYS A 96 -9.85 9.22 -1.30
N TYR A 97 -8.58 9.32 -1.67
CA TYR A 97 -7.92 8.43 -2.63
C TYR A 97 -6.80 7.68 -1.92
N VAL A 98 -6.79 6.35 -2.10
CA VAL A 98 -5.70 5.50 -1.64
C VAL A 98 -5.24 4.60 -2.78
N ALA A 99 -3.94 4.34 -2.83
CA ALA A 99 -3.39 3.30 -3.71
C ALA A 99 -2.96 2.10 -2.89
N ILE A 100 -3.17 0.91 -3.46
CA ILE A 100 -2.83 -0.39 -2.88
C ILE A 100 -1.90 -1.13 -3.84
N ASP A 101 -0.97 -1.88 -3.28
CA ASP A 101 -0.18 -2.88 -3.99
C ASP A 101 0.24 -3.99 -3.01
N CYS A 102 0.29 -5.23 -3.48
CA CYS A 102 0.64 -6.41 -2.69
C CYS A 102 1.79 -7.20 -3.33
N GLU A 103 2.65 -7.75 -2.48
CA GLU A 103 3.63 -8.76 -2.90
C GLU A 103 3.13 -10.16 -2.54
N PHE A 104 3.42 -11.12 -3.43
CA PHE A 104 2.98 -12.50 -3.30
C PHE A 104 4.16 -13.47 -3.26
N VAL A 105 3.95 -14.58 -2.54
CA VAL A 105 4.81 -15.77 -2.53
C VAL A 105 4.04 -16.96 -3.09
N GLY A 106 4.75 -18.00 -3.48
CA GLY A 106 4.22 -19.28 -3.94
C GLY A 106 3.92 -20.24 -2.79
N ILE A 107 2.72 -20.80 -2.79
CA ILE A 107 2.28 -21.92 -1.94
C ILE A 107 1.81 -23.08 -2.84
N GLY A 108 1.41 -24.19 -2.23
CA GLY A 108 1.00 -25.40 -2.98
C GLY A 108 2.19 -26.12 -3.61
N LYS A 109 1.90 -27.05 -4.54
CA LYS A 109 2.94 -27.83 -5.21
C LYS A 109 3.77 -26.91 -6.09
N ASP A 110 5.08 -26.91 -5.89
CA ASP A 110 6.05 -26.12 -6.67
C ASP A 110 5.73 -24.60 -6.74
N GLY A 111 4.97 -24.07 -5.77
CA GLY A 111 4.65 -22.64 -5.69
C GLY A 111 3.62 -22.16 -6.72
N GLU A 112 2.78 -23.04 -7.26
CA GLU A 112 1.81 -22.72 -8.31
C GLU A 112 0.71 -21.73 -7.88
N GLU A 113 0.35 -21.72 -6.59
CA GLU A 113 -0.65 -20.83 -6.03
C GLU A 113 -0.01 -19.60 -5.39
N SER A 114 -0.65 -18.44 -5.51
CA SER A 114 -0.13 -17.20 -4.91
C SER A 114 -0.72 -17.00 -3.51
N ALA A 115 0.09 -16.54 -2.57
CA ALA A 115 -0.35 -16.12 -1.24
C ALA A 115 0.20 -14.73 -0.88
N LEU A 116 -0.59 -13.95 -0.15
CA LEU A 116 -0.19 -12.60 0.32
C LEU A 116 1.01 -12.68 1.27
N ALA A 117 2.03 -11.87 1.00
CA ALA A 117 3.23 -11.79 1.84
C ALA A 117 3.60 -10.37 2.28
N ARG A 118 3.19 -9.34 1.55
CA ARG A 118 3.30 -7.93 1.95
C ARG A 118 2.18 -7.13 1.34
N ILE A 119 1.69 -6.12 2.07
CA ILE A 119 0.73 -5.16 1.53
C ILE A 119 1.17 -3.74 1.87
N SER A 120 1.06 -2.86 0.88
CA SER A 120 1.27 -1.43 1.03
C SER A 120 0.03 -0.64 0.62
N ILE A 121 -0.34 0.34 1.44
CA ILE A 121 -1.40 1.31 1.14
C ILE A 121 -0.85 2.70 1.38
N ILE A 122 -0.99 3.57 0.39
CA ILE A 122 -0.60 4.98 0.48
C ILE A 122 -1.79 5.90 0.25
N ASN A 123 -1.72 7.13 0.76
CA ASN A 123 -2.67 8.18 0.42
C ASN A 123 -2.31 8.91 -0.89
N TYR A 124 -3.11 9.92 -1.25
CA TYR A 124 -2.92 10.74 -2.45
C TYR A 124 -1.55 11.43 -2.57
N TYR A 125 -0.89 11.71 -1.44
CA TYR A 125 0.39 12.40 -1.35
C TYR A 125 1.60 11.46 -1.22
N GLY A 126 1.39 10.15 -1.33
CA GLY A 126 2.46 9.16 -1.23
C GLY A 126 2.87 8.81 0.20
N VAL A 127 2.11 9.26 1.21
CA VAL A 127 2.30 8.89 2.61
C VAL A 127 1.81 7.46 2.81
N VAL A 128 2.65 6.64 3.42
CA VAL A 128 2.33 5.25 3.76
C VAL A 128 1.34 5.22 4.92
N LEU A 129 0.18 4.60 4.69
CA LEU A 129 -0.87 4.37 5.69
C LEU A 129 -0.78 2.96 6.28
N LEU A 130 -0.31 2.00 5.46
CA LEU A 130 -0.02 0.63 5.85
C LEU A 130 1.15 0.15 5.00
N ASP A 131 2.14 -0.47 5.63
CA ASP A 131 3.18 -1.27 4.98
C ASP A 131 3.54 -2.36 5.98
N THR A 132 3.15 -3.60 5.67
CA THR A 132 3.32 -4.72 6.59
C THR A 132 3.54 -6.02 5.84
N TYR A 133 4.43 -6.84 6.36
CA TYR A 133 4.52 -8.24 5.98
C TYR A 133 3.35 -9.02 6.56
N VAL A 134 2.91 -10.04 5.83
CA VAL A 134 1.76 -10.87 6.18
C VAL A 134 2.21 -12.33 6.12
N ARG A 135 1.92 -13.09 7.18
CA ARG A 135 2.24 -14.51 7.23
C ARG A 135 1.26 -15.28 6.34
N PRO A 136 1.73 -15.98 5.29
CA PRO A 136 0.88 -16.86 4.49
C PRO A 136 0.21 -17.92 5.36
N GLN A 137 -1.02 -18.27 5.03
CA GLN A 137 -1.79 -19.26 5.80
C GLN A 137 -1.30 -20.69 5.58
N GLU A 138 -0.60 -20.92 4.48
CA GLU A 138 -0.02 -22.20 4.07
C GLU A 138 1.50 -22.12 4.00
N ARG A 139 2.15 -23.29 3.93
CA ARG A 139 3.60 -23.37 3.81
C ARG A 139 4.05 -22.75 2.48
N VAL A 140 4.95 -21.78 2.57
CA VAL A 140 5.63 -21.22 1.40
C VAL A 140 6.55 -22.26 0.78
N THR A 141 6.35 -22.54 -0.50
CA THR A 141 7.16 -23.47 -1.31
C THR A 141 8.04 -22.73 -2.31
N ASP A 142 7.68 -21.50 -2.69
CA ASP A 142 8.52 -20.59 -3.48
C ASP A 142 8.39 -19.16 -2.94
N TRP A 143 9.50 -18.52 -2.55
CA TRP A 143 9.47 -17.14 -2.07
C TRP A 143 9.31 -16.10 -3.18
N ARG A 144 9.59 -16.48 -4.44
CA ARG A 144 9.60 -15.58 -5.59
C ARG A 144 10.45 -14.33 -5.35
N THR A 145 11.48 -14.44 -4.51
CA THR A 145 12.27 -13.31 -3.98
C THR A 145 12.86 -12.44 -5.10
N TRP A 146 13.21 -13.05 -6.23
CA TRP A 146 13.73 -12.37 -7.41
C TRP A 146 12.75 -11.33 -8.00
N VAL A 147 11.44 -11.49 -7.77
CA VAL A 147 10.41 -10.48 -8.08
C VAL A 147 9.95 -9.78 -6.81
N SER A 148 9.41 -10.52 -5.83
CA SER A 148 8.64 -9.96 -4.71
C SER A 148 9.49 -9.25 -3.66
N GLY A 149 10.81 -9.50 -3.66
CA GLY A 149 11.72 -9.09 -2.60
C GLY A 149 11.46 -9.76 -1.25
N ILE A 150 10.51 -10.69 -1.15
CA ILE A 150 10.17 -11.36 0.11
C ILE A 150 11.16 -12.48 0.38
N GLN A 151 11.63 -12.56 1.63
CA GLN A 151 12.46 -13.63 2.17
C GLN A 151 11.82 -14.16 3.45
N SER A 152 12.23 -15.37 3.85
CA SER A 152 11.66 -16.05 5.02
C SER A 152 11.82 -15.27 6.32
N TYR A 153 12.91 -14.51 6.50
CA TYR A 153 13.14 -13.73 7.71
C TYR A 153 12.09 -12.62 7.92
N HIS A 154 11.48 -12.10 6.84
CA HIS A 154 10.40 -11.12 6.96
C HIS A 154 9.17 -11.68 7.71
N MET A 155 9.02 -13.00 7.79
CA MET A 155 7.90 -13.64 8.48
C MET A 155 8.01 -13.60 10.01
N GLN A 156 9.17 -13.21 10.55
CA GLN A 156 9.38 -13.06 12.00
C GLN A 156 8.47 -11.95 12.55
N ASP A 157 8.44 -10.80 11.87
CA ASP A 157 7.63 -9.64 12.26
C ASP A 157 6.28 -9.55 11.53
N ALA A 158 5.95 -10.54 10.70
CA ALA A 158 4.72 -10.55 9.92
C ALA A 158 3.47 -10.73 10.78
N ILE A 159 2.44 -9.95 10.47
CA ILE A 159 1.11 -10.09 11.08
C ILE A 159 0.33 -11.23 10.42
N ASP A 160 -0.69 -11.75 11.10
CA ASP A 160 -1.57 -12.74 10.49
C ASP A 160 -2.45 -12.14 9.37
N PHE A 161 -2.83 -12.99 8.43
CA PHE A 161 -3.63 -12.62 7.26
C PHE A 161 -4.94 -11.90 7.64
N LYS A 162 -5.63 -12.36 8.69
CA LYS A 162 -6.92 -11.79 9.09
C LYS A 162 -6.76 -10.38 9.63
N THR A 163 -5.71 -10.13 10.41
CA THR A 163 -5.38 -8.77 10.87
C THR A 163 -5.02 -7.86 9.70
N ALA A 164 -4.23 -8.34 8.73
CA ALA A 164 -3.90 -7.58 7.52
C ALA A 164 -5.16 -7.24 6.70
N GLN A 165 -6.03 -8.22 6.48
CA GLN A 165 -7.30 -8.05 5.77
C GLN A 165 -8.21 -7.02 6.46
N LEU A 166 -8.34 -7.07 7.80
CA LEU A 166 -9.16 -6.13 8.55
C LEU A 166 -8.62 -4.70 8.48
N LYS A 167 -7.31 -4.50 8.68
CA LYS A 167 -6.65 -3.19 8.53
C LYS A 167 -6.84 -2.63 7.13
N THR A 168 -6.67 -3.46 6.13
CA THR A 168 -6.86 -3.10 4.71
C THR A 168 -8.30 -2.67 4.45
N MET A 169 -9.27 -3.48 4.87
CA MET A 169 -10.69 -3.19 4.72
C MET A 169 -11.07 -1.84 5.38
N GLU A 170 -10.57 -1.56 6.58
CA GLU A 170 -10.82 -0.29 7.27
C GLU A 170 -10.24 0.90 6.51
N LEU A 171 -9.02 0.76 5.97
CA LEU A 171 -8.35 1.81 5.21
C LEU A 171 -8.98 2.10 3.85
N ILE A 172 -9.45 1.08 3.12
CA ILE A 172 -10.04 1.29 1.78
C ILE A 172 -11.54 1.62 1.83
N ASN A 173 -12.19 1.39 2.98
CA ASN A 173 -13.62 1.63 3.13
C ASN A 173 -14.01 3.08 2.80
N ASN A 174 -15.06 3.25 1.98
CA ASN A 174 -15.55 4.55 1.52
C ASN A 174 -14.50 5.42 0.80
N LYS A 175 -13.42 4.82 0.28
CA LYS A 175 -12.38 5.54 -0.48
C LYS A 175 -12.37 5.13 -1.95
N ILE A 176 -11.88 6.03 -2.80
CA ILE A 176 -11.57 5.67 -4.18
C ILE A 176 -10.26 4.88 -4.16
N LEU A 177 -10.34 3.62 -4.60
CA LEU A 177 -9.21 2.70 -4.63
C LEU A 177 -8.52 2.80 -5.98
N VAL A 178 -7.27 3.24 -5.96
CA VAL A 178 -6.40 3.32 -7.12
C VAL A 178 -5.49 2.09 -7.11
N GLY A 179 -5.33 1.43 -8.25
CA GLY A 179 -4.47 0.25 -8.35
C GLY A 179 -4.01 -0.02 -9.77
N HIS A 180 -3.18 -1.03 -9.95
CA HIS A 180 -2.69 -1.48 -11.24
C HIS A 180 -2.91 -2.99 -11.38
N ALA A 181 -3.98 -3.39 -12.09
CA ALA A 181 -4.52 -4.76 -12.05
C ALA A 181 -5.03 -5.17 -10.65
N VAL A 182 -5.65 -4.21 -9.94
CA VAL A 182 -6.08 -4.27 -8.53
C VAL A 182 -6.97 -5.47 -8.14
N ASN A 183 -7.54 -6.16 -9.13
CA ASN A 183 -8.30 -7.38 -8.85
C ASN A 183 -7.40 -8.46 -8.24
N ASN A 184 -6.14 -8.56 -8.67
CA ASN A 184 -5.19 -9.52 -8.13
C ASN A 184 -5.01 -9.32 -6.61
N ASP A 185 -4.86 -8.07 -6.18
CA ASP A 185 -4.76 -7.68 -4.77
C ASP A 185 -6.07 -7.94 -4.00
N LEU A 186 -7.22 -7.58 -4.58
CA LEU A 186 -8.51 -7.73 -3.91
C LEU A 186 -8.90 -9.20 -3.76
N ASP A 187 -8.65 -10.01 -4.79
CA ASP A 187 -9.02 -11.43 -4.81
C ASP A 187 -8.20 -12.20 -3.77
N ILE A 188 -6.89 -11.96 -3.66
CA ILE A 188 -6.05 -12.62 -2.65
C ILE A 188 -6.37 -12.18 -1.22
N LEU A 189 -6.87 -10.96 -1.06
CA LEU A 189 -7.35 -10.43 0.21
C LEU A 189 -8.77 -10.91 0.53
N PHE A 190 -9.46 -11.61 -0.37
CA PHE A 190 -10.89 -11.92 -0.29
C PHE A 190 -11.76 -10.69 -0.03
N LEU A 191 -11.37 -9.55 -0.58
CA LEU A 191 -12.08 -8.28 -0.47
C LEU A 191 -12.79 -7.93 -1.78
N SER A 192 -13.85 -7.15 -1.65
CA SER A 192 -14.53 -6.57 -2.81
C SER A 192 -14.65 -5.06 -2.61
N HIS A 193 -14.55 -4.31 -3.71
CA HIS A 193 -14.71 -2.86 -3.69
C HIS A 193 -15.71 -2.42 -4.77
N PRO A 194 -16.56 -1.41 -4.54
CA PRO A 194 -17.52 -0.97 -5.55
C PRO A 194 -16.82 -0.58 -6.84
N LYS A 195 -17.26 -1.14 -7.98
CA LYS A 195 -16.64 -0.89 -9.30
C LYS A 195 -16.57 0.60 -9.64
N SER A 196 -17.58 1.38 -9.24
CA SER A 196 -17.62 2.84 -9.43
C SER A 196 -16.55 3.61 -8.63
N MET A 197 -15.99 2.98 -7.59
CA MET A 197 -14.95 3.53 -6.69
C MET A 197 -13.55 2.96 -6.98
N ILE A 198 -13.40 2.12 -8.00
CA ILE A 198 -12.09 1.62 -8.44
C ILE A 198 -11.55 2.50 -9.58
N ARG A 199 -10.25 2.79 -9.53
CA ARG A 199 -9.46 3.45 -10.58
C ARG A 199 -8.27 2.56 -10.94
N ASP A 200 -8.56 1.52 -11.70
CA ASP A 200 -7.57 0.54 -12.16
C ASP A 200 -6.83 1.08 -13.40
N THR A 201 -5.57 1.48 -13.20
CA THR A 201 -4.73 2.09 -14.24
C THR A 201 -4.45 1.10 -15.38
N CYS A 202 -4.36 -0.20 -15.12
CA CYS A 202 -4.14 -1.24 -16.13
C CYS A 202 -5.30 -1.33 -17.15
N LYS A 203 -6.51 -0.90 -16.75
CA LYS A 203 -7.72 -0.91 -17.59
C LYS A 203 -8.02 0.44 -18.27
N PHE A 204 -7.14 1.43 -18.15
CA PHE A 204 -7.32 2.73 -18.79
C PHE A 204 -6.97 2.68 -20.28
N PRO A 205 -7.88 3.04 -21.22
CA PRO A 205 -7.68 2.84 -22.66
C PRO A 205 -6.36 3.39 -23.22
N LYS A 206 -6.02 4.64 -22.87
CA LYS A 206 -4.77 5.30 -23.30
C LYS A 206 -3.51 4.56 -22.87
N PHE A 207 -3.55 3.87 -21.73
CA PHE A 207 -2.42 3.05 -21.26
C PHE A 207 -2.35 1.70 -21.99
N ARG A 208 -3.50 1.13 -22.35
CA ARG A 208 -3.56 -0.10 -23.15
C ARG A 208 -3.08 0.11 -24.58
N GLU A 209 -3.35 1.28 -25.16
CA GLU A 209 -2.83 1.66 -26.50
C GLU A 209 -1.30 1.56 -26.55
N ILE A 210 -0.60 2.01 -25.50
CA ILE A 210 0.87 1.88 -25.37
C ILE A 210 1.34 0.41 -25.32
N ALA A 211 0.48 -0.51 -24.91
CA ALA A 211 0.72 -1.94 -24.90
C ALA A 211 0.05 -2.70 -26.07
N GLY A 212 -0.28 -1.99 -27.16
CA GLY A 212 -0.88 -2.62 -28.35
C GLY A 212 -2.25 -3.24 -28.05
N GLY A 213 -3.03 -2.60 -27.19
CA GLY A 213 -4.35 -3.06 -26.75
C GLY A 213 -4.32 -4.09 -25.63
N LYS A 214 -3.15 -4.60 -25.21
CA LYS A 214 -2.99 -5.51 -24.06
C LYS A 214 -2.94 -4.76 -22.73
N SER A 215 -2.92 -5.50 -21.63
CA SER A 215 -2.66 -4.95 -20.29
C SER A 215 -1.20 -4.50 -20.20
N PRO A 216 -0.92 -3.19 -19.99
CA PRO A 216 0.44 -2.69 -19.85
C PRO A 216 1.04 -3.09 -18.49
N SER A 217 2.36 -3.22 -18.40
CA SER A 217 3.04 -3.28 -17.10
C SER A 217 3.23 -1.89 -16.51
N LEU A 218 3.22 -1.80 -15.17
CA LEU A 218 3.44 -0.56 -14.45
C LEU A 218 4.78 0.09 -14.85
N LYS A 219 5.87 -0.68 -14.83
CA LYS A 219 7.21 -0.26 -15.26
C LYS A 219 7.22 0.37 -16.65
N LYS A 220 6.53 -0.23 -17.63
CA LYS A 220 6.44 0.32 -18.99
C LYS A 220 5.76 1.69 -19.01
N LEU A 221 4.67 1.85 -18.26
CA LEU A 221 3.94 3.13 -18.21
C LEU A 221 4.75 4.22 -17.51
N ILE A 222 5.39 3.91 -16.38
CA ILE A 222 6.24 4.86 -15.66
C ILE A 222 7.42 5.29 -16.54
N LYS A 223 8.08 4.33 -17.20
CA LYS A 223 9.17 4.65 -18.13
C LYS A 223 8.70 5.55 -19.27
N HIS A 224 7.54 5.25 -19.86
CA HIS A 224 7.00 6.00 -20.99
C HIS A 224 6.58 7.43 -20.62
N PHE A 225 5.82 7.62 -19.54
CA PHE A 225 5.23 8.92 -19.21
C PHE A 225 6.06 9.78 -18.26
N ILE A 226 6.78 9.15 -17.34
CA ILE A 226 7.49 9.82 -16.25
C ILE A 226 9.01 9.76 -16.45
N GLN A 227 9.50 8.87 -17.33
CA GLN A 227 10.92 8.73 -17.66
C GLN A 227 11.80 8.40 -16.45
N VAL A 228 11.23 7.67 -15.48
CA VAL A 228 11.93 7.12 -14.31
C VAL A 228 11.92 5.59 -14.42
N ASP A 229 12.99 4.96 -13.96
CA ASP A 229 13.05 3.51 -13.79
C ASP A 229 12.58 3.14 -12.39
N ILE A 230 11.64 2.19 -12.32
CA ILE A 230 11.15 1.57 -11.09
C ILE A 230 11.38 0.06 -11.18
N GLN A 231 11.21 -0.65 -10.06
CA GLN A 231 11.45 -2.10 -10.01
C GLN A 231 12.86 -2.42 -10.53
N ILE A 232 13.85 -1.69 -10.00
CA ILE A 232 15.28 -1.92 -10.27
C ILE A 232 15.73 -3.02 -9.31
N GLY A 233 15.82 -4.25 -9.81
CA GLY A 233 16.01 -5.44 -8.98
C GLY A 233 14.68 -6.01 -8.53
N GLN A 234 14.49 -6.16 -7.22
CA GLN A 234 13.28 -6.67 -6.61
C GLN A 234 12.20 -5.57 -6.56
N HIS A 235 10.93 -5.99 -6.52
CA HIS A 235 9.80 -5.10 -6.39
C HIS A 235 9.64 -4.60 -4.95
N SER A 236 8.99 -3.46 -4.84
CA SER A 236 8.57 -2.90 -3.57
C SER A 236 7.14 -2.41 -3.72
N SER A 237 6.20 -3.05 -3.02
CA SER A 237 4.81 -2.60 -3.02
C SER A 237 4.61 -1.12 -2.63
N VAL A 238 5.50 -0.53 -1.83
CA VAL A 238 5.46 0.93 -1.56
C VAL A 238 5.81 1.74 -2.80
N GLU A 239 6.87 1.34 -3.55
CA GLU A 239 7.25 1.98 -4.81
C GLU A 239 6.13 1.83 -5.84
N ASP A 240 5.57 0.64 -5.98
CA ASP A 240 4.54 0.33 -6.97
C ASP A 240 3.21 1.03 -6.67
N ALA A 241 2.81 1.11 -5.39
CA ALA A 241 1.65 1.90 -4.98
C ALA A 241 1.85 3.41 -5.27
N ARG A 242 3.06 3.95 -5.02
CA ARG A 242 3.41 5.35 -5.32
C ARG A 242 3.42 5.62 -6.83
N ALA A 243 4.04 4.75 -7.61
CA ALA A 243 4.06 4.81 -9.07
C ALA A 243 2.62 4.79 -9.64
N THR A 244 1.78 3.89 -9.14
CA THR A 244 0.37 3.78 -9.51
C THR A 244 -0.40 5.06 -9.18
N MET A 245 -0.24 5.61 -7.97
CA MET A 245 -0.88 6.88 -7.59
C MET A 245 -0.38 8.03 -8.46
N LEU A 246 0.91 8.08 -8.79
CA LEU A 246 1.48 9.13 -9.63
C LEU A 246 0.89 9.10 -11.05
N LEU A 247 0.78 7.92 -11.67
CA LEU A 247 0.10 7.75 -12.96
C LEU A 247 -1.36 8.20 -12.89
N PHE A 248 -2.09 7.75 -11.86
CA PHE A 248 -3.47 8.18 -11.66
C PHE A 248 -3.58 9.70 -11.56
N ARG A 249 -2.69 10.35 -10.80
CA ARG A 249 -2.71 11.81 -10.62
C ARG A 249 -2.40 12.56 -11.91
N LEU A 250 -1.41 12.09 -12.67
CA LEU A 250 -1.03 12.67 -13.96
C LEU A 250 -2.20 12.63 -14.96
N PHE A 251 -2.97 11.54 -14.96
CA PHE A 251 -4.09 11.33 -15.89
C PHE A 251 -5.48 11.44 -15.24
N LYS A 252 -5.57 12.05 -14.06
CA LYS A 252 -6.77 12.01 -13.21
C LYS A 252 -8.02 12.49 -13.95
N ARG A 253 -7.91 13.60 -14.67
CA ARG A 253 -9.03 14.19 -15.43
C ARG A 253 -9.58 13.22 -16.47
N GLU A 254 -8.69 12.58 -17.22
CA GLU A 254 -9.04 11.66 -18.31
C GLU A 254 -9.60 10.34 -17.76
N ILE A 255 -9.00 9.81 -16.69
CA ILE A 255 -9.48 8.60 -16.01
C ILE A 255 -10.88 8.84 -15.42
N GLU A 256 -11.10 9.95 -14.70
CA GLU A 256 -12.41 10.27 -14.13
C GLU A 256 -13.47 10.48 -15.21
N GLN A 257 -13.12 11.09 -16.35
CA GLN A 257 -14.04 11.24 -17.48
C GLN A 257 -14.39 9.87 -18.09
N SER A 258 -13.41 8.98 -18.26
CA SER A 258 -13.64 7.61 -18.73
C SER A 258 -14.60 6.84 -17.81
N MET A 259 -14.44 6.99 -16.49
CA MET A 259 -15.33 6.34 -15.51
C MET A 259 -16.76 6.88 -15.56
N ARG A 260 -16.94 8.20 -15.71
CA ARG A 260 -18.27 8.81 -15.89
C ARG A 260 -18.97 8.29 -17.14
N ASN A 261 -18.24 8.18 -18.25
CA ASN A 261 -18.78 7.68 -19.51
C ASN A 261 -19.18 6.20 -19.42
N ARG A 262 -18.41 5.37 -18.71
CA ARG A 262 -18.76 3.95 -18.46
C ARG A 262 -20.04 3.83 -17.63
N ASN A 263 -20.18 4.64 -16.58
CA ASN A 263 -21.36 4.59 -15.71
C ASN A 263 -22.65 5.06 -16.42
N LYS A 264 -22.56 5.91 -17.44
CA LYS A 264 -23.72 6.31 -18.27
C LYS A 264 -24.20 5.21 -19.22
N ARG A 265 -23.38 4.18 -19.47
CA ARG A 265 -23.67 3.09 -20.41
C ARG A 265 -24.17 1.82 -19.71
N GLN A 266 -24.25 1.82 -18.38
CA GLN A 266 -24.75 0.72 -17.55
C GLN A 266 -26.11 1.09 -16.98
#